data_AF-A0A965JWQ9-F1
#
_entry.id   AF-A0A965JWQ9-F1
#
_cell.length_a   1.000
_cell.length_b   1.000
_cell.length_c   1.000
_cell.angle_alpha   90.00
_cell.angle_beta   90.00
_cell.angle_gamma   90.00
#
_symmetry.space_group_name_H-M   'P 1'
#
loop_
_entity.id
_entity.type
_entity.pdbx_description
1 polymer ?
#
loop_
_entity_poly.entity_id
_entity_poly.type
_entity_poly.pdbx_seq_one_letter_code
_entity_poly.pdbx_strand_id
1 'polypeptide(L)'
;MVGNTTQLTFITDPSFSAVDGPCSSSAPTQVCEPRNALPETTLYVPFQFWYCRNPGLALPLIALQYHEVKINLDIRPIDECLWAVGSLSAANNGTSARVTTAYNQSLVAASLYVDYVFLDTDERRRMAQNPHEYLIEQLQFTGDESVGSSSNKIKLNFNHPCKELVFVVQPDANVDYCSSLTTGTTLFRTLGAQPFNYSDGVDALPNSIMAFGGKNETYSGDFVSASGLFFDPGAVDVTSAGQWSGQPFTNGGTPQTASGVSDAGTFVLSETSLDLHCWGQNPVVTAKLQLNGQDRFSEREGSYFSLVQPYQHHTRNPDEGINVYSFALRPEEHQP
;
A
#
# COMPACT_ATOMS: atom_id res chain seq x y z
N MET A 1 -3.66 5.56 9.45
CA MET A 1 -4.75 5.40 8.48
C MET A 1 -4.26 5.83 7.10
N VAL A 2 -3.46 4.99 6.44
CA VAL A 2 -3.12 5.19 5.03
C VAL A 2 -3.46 3.87 4.34
N GLY A 3 -4.55 3.87 3.57
CA GLY A 3 -4.86 2.96 2.48
C GLY A 3 -5.11 1.47 2.76
N ASN A 4 -4.36 0.84 3.65
CA ASN A 4 -4.29 -0.62 3.75
C ASN A 4 -5.05 -1.13 4.99
N THR A 5 -6.35 -0.86 5.05
CA THR A 5 -7.22 -1.49 6.05
C THR A 5 -7.81 -2.77 5.49
N THR A 6 -8.09 -3.78 6.32
CA THR A 6 -8.73 -5.04 5.89
C THR A 6 -10.02 -4.84 5.09
N GLN A 7 -10.78 -3.79 5.40
CA GLN A 7 -11.99 -3.42 4.65
C GLN A 7 -11.76 -3.03 3.19
N LEU A 8 -10.55 -2.62 2.82
CA LEU A 8 -10.17 -2.16 1.48
C LEU A 8 -9.28 -3.15 0.74
N THR A 9 -8.49 -3.92 1.49
CA THR A 9 -7.48 -4.82 0.91
C THR A 9 -8.00 -6.24 0.73
N PHE A 10 -8.95 -6.69 1.55
CA PHE A 10 -9.48 -8.05 1.43
C PHE A 10 -10.49 -8.20 0.31
N ILE A 11 -10.44 -9.37 -0.31
CA ILE A 11 -11.42 -9.79 -1.31
C ILE A 11 -12.80 -9.91 -0.69
N THR A 12 -13.77 -9.35 -1.41
CA THR A 12 -15.19 -9.51 -1.18
C THR A 12 -15.75 -10.59 -2.10
N ASP A 13 -16.63 -11.47 -1.59
CA ASP A 13 -17.34 -12.48 -2.37
C ASP A 13 -18.85 -12.28 -2.25
N PRO A 14 -19.64 -12.35 -3.34
CA PRO A 14 -21.10 -12.26 -3.27
C PRO A 14 -21.80 -13.17 -2.25
N SER A 15 -21.18 -14.30 -1.86
CA SER A 15 -21.71 -15.20 -0.84
C SER A 15 -21.54 -14.73 0.61
N PHE A 16 -20.67 -13.73 0.84
CA PHE A 16 -20.40 -13.21 2.16
C PHE A 16 -21.56 -12.40 2.72
N SER A 17 -21.43 -11.99 3.98
CA SER A 17 -22.46 -11.23 4.66
C SER A 17 -22.68 -9.86 4.01
N ALA A 18 -23.92 -9.37 4.10
CA ALA A 18 -24.27 -8.07 3.55
C ALA A 18 -23.49 -6.95 4.24
N VAL A 19 -23.17 -5.90 3.48
CA VAL A 19 -22.65 -4.65 4.04
C VAL A 19 -23.74 -3.99 4.88
N ASP A 20 -23.37 -3.55 6.09
CA ASP A 20 -24.30 -2.80 6.93
C ASP A 20 -24.56 -1.42 6.33
N GLY A 21 -25.83 -1.13 6.10
CA GLY A 21 -26.30 0.17 5.61
C GLY A 21 -26.93 0.98 6.74
N PRO A 22 -27.04 2.32 6.63
CA PRO A 22 -27.57 3.18 7.69
C PRO A 22 -29.01 2.86 8.14
N CYS A 23 -29.72 1.98 7.41
CA CYS A 23 -31.07 1.51 7.74
C CYS A 23 -31.19 -0.03 7.79
N SER A 24 -30.07 -0.77 7.77
CA SER A 24 -30.07 -2.23 7.77
C SER A 24 -30.07 -2.75 9.21
N SER A 25 -31.03 -3.62 9.57
CA SER A 25 -31.11 -4.23 10.91
C SER A 25 -30.69 -5.70 10.93
N SER A 26 -30.23 -6.23 9.79
CA SER A 26 -29.96 -7.65 9.59
C SER A 26 -28.51 -7.95 9.18
N ALA A 27 -27.71 -6.93 8.86
CA ALA A 27 -26.29 -7.12 8.62
C ALA A 27 -25.53 -7.16 9.97
N PRO A 28 -24.56 -8.06 10.15
CA PRO A 28 -23.68 -8.02 11.31
C PRO A 28 -22.89 -6.70 11.32
N THR A 29 -22.70 -6.10 12.49
CA THR A 29 -22.00 -4.80 12.64
C THR A 29 -20.49 -4.98 12.88
N GLN A 30 -20.03 -6.21 13.04
CA GLN A 30 -18.64 -6.53 13.36
C GLN A 30 -17.73 -6.31 12.15
N VAL A 31 -16.60 -5.64 12.37
CA VAL A 31 -15.59 -5.40 11.32
C VAL A 31 -14.91 -6.69 10.87
N CYS A 32 -14.86 -7.71 11.74
CA CYS A 32 -14.26 -8.99 11.43
C CYS A 32 -15.08 -9.85 10.46
N GLU A 33 -16.34 -9.54 10.19
CA GLU A 33 -17.17 -10.31 9.27
C GLU A 33 -16.78 -10.04 7.81
N PRO A 34 -16.49 -11.09 7.00
CA PRO A 34 -16.31 -10.98 5.56
C PRO A 34 -17.54 -10.36 4.87
N ARG A 35 -17.32 -9.45 3.92
CA ARG A 35 -18.40 -8.68 3.27
C ARG A 35 -18.54 -8.98 1.79
N ASN A 36 -19.78 -8.92 1.29
CA ASN A 36 -20.09 -9.18 -0.11
C ASN A 36 -19.80 -8.03 -1.08
N ALA A 37 -19.55 -6.84 -0.56
CA ALA A 37 -19.13 -5.68 -1.32
C ALA A 37 -18.21 -4.81 -0.47
N LEU A 38 -17.41 -3.98 -1.13
CA LEU A 38 -16.60 -2.96 -0.47
C LEU A 38 -17.56 -1.87 0.04
N PRO A 39 -17.54 -1.53 1.34
CA PRO A 39 -18.35 -0.44 1.86
C PRO A 39 -17.88 0.91 1.28
N GLU A 40 -18.77 1.90 1.27
CA GLU A 40 -18.37 3.27 0.98
C GLU A 40 -17.45 3.78 2.10
N THR A 41 -16.19 4.05 1.77
CA THR A 41 -15.18 4.50 2.74
C THR A 41 -14.68 5.89 2.42
N THR A 42 -14.53 6.72 3.45
CA THR A 42 -13.83 8.01 3.34
C THR A 42 -12.35 7.81 3.67
N LEU A 43 -11.47 8.13 2.71
CA LEU A 43 -10.02 8.07 2.89
C LEU A 43 -9.45 9.44 3.28
N TYR A 44 -8.67 9.47 4.35
CA TYR A 44 -7.91 10.66 4.77
C TYR A 44 -6.44 10.48 4.38
N VAL A 45 -6.02 11.19 3.33
CA VAL A 45 -4.63 11.15 2.84
C VAL A 45 -3.90 12.43 3.25
N PRO A 46 -2.89 12.37 4.13
CA PRO A 46 -2.16 13.56 4.55
C PRO A 46 -1.17 14.02 3.47
N PHE A 47 -1.15 15.32 3.18
CA PHE A 47 -0.13 15.91 2.31
C PHE A 47 1.11 16.31 3.11
N GLN A 48 2.22 15.63 2.85
CA GLN A 48 3.49 15.81 3.57
C GLN A 48 4.36 16.91 2.95
N PHE A 49 3.87 18.16 2.96
CA PHE A 49 4.68 19.31 2.55
C PHE A 49 5.68 19.73 3.63
N TRP A 50 6.70 20.52 3.24
CA TRP A 50 7.70 21.06 4.17
C TRP A 50 7.08 21.88 5.31
N TYR A 51 5.99 22.60 5.04
CA TYR A 51 5.25 23.40 6.03
C TYR A 51 4.28 22.59 6.90
N CYS A 52 4.12 21.28 6.66
CA CYS A 52 3.31 20.38 7.48
C CYS A 52 4.13 19.64 8.55
N ARG A 53 5.47 19.71 8.51
CA ARG A 53 6.35 18.96 9.42
C ARG A 53 6.48 19.59 10.80
N ASN A 54 6.44 20.91 10.87
CA ASN A 54 6.54 21.67 12.11
C ASN A 54 5.62 22.90 12.02
N PRO A 55 4.79 23.19 13.05
CA PRO A 55 3.95 24.38 13.07
C PRO A 55 4.73 25.70 12.90
N GLY A 56 6.01 25.76 13.29
CA GLY A 56 6.86 26.93 13.07
C GLY A 56 7.18 27.23 11.60
N LEU A 57 6.94 26.29 10.70
CA LEU A 57 7.16 26.41 9.25
C LEU A 57 5.86 26.62 8.47
N ALA A 58 4.75 26.87 9.15
CA ALA A 58 3.47 27.13 8.51
C ALA A 58 3.60 28.28 7.50
N LEU A 59 2.96 28.11 6.34
CA LEU A 59 3.05 29.07 5.24
C LEU A 59 2.40 30.42 5.65
N PRO A 60 3.13 31.54 5.67
CA PRO A 60 2.59 32.83 6.12
C PRO A 60 1.73 33.48 5.03
N LEU A 61 0.46 33.10 4.95
CA LEU A 61 -0.49 33.63 3.96
C LEU A 61 -0.63 35.16 4.02
N ILE A 62 -0.39 35.78 5.18
CA ILE A 62 -0.44 37.23 5.34
C ILE A 62 0.68 37.97 4.61
N ALA A 63 1.87 37.35 4.53
CA ALA A 63 3.01 37.93 3.81
C ALA A 63 2.90 37.72 2.29
N LEU A 64 2.04 36.79 1.86
CA LEU A 64 1.87 36.39 0.46
C LEU A 64 0.59 36.96 -0.17
N GLN A 65 0.10 38.12 0.28
CA GLN A 65 -1.20 38.67 -0.15
C GLN A 65 -1.39 38.79 -1.67
N TYR A 66 -0.30 38.99 -2.42
CA TYR A 66 -0.33 39.13 -3.89
C TYR A 66 0.03 37.85 -4.66
N HIS A 67 0.27 36.73 -3.96
CA HIS A 67 0.64 35.47 -4.57
C HIS A 67 -0.53 34.50 -4.51
N GLU A 68 -0.86 33.89 -5.65
CA GLU A 68 -1.85 32.82 -5.69
C GLU A 68 -1.19 31.49 -5.32
N VAL A 69 -1.69 30.83 -4.28
CA VAL A 69 -1.31 29.47 -3.93
C VAL A 69 -2.36 28.52 -4.50
N LYS A 70 -1.96 27.64 -5.41
CA LYS A 70 -2.82 26.63 -6.05
C LYS A 70 -2.28 25.24 -5.79
N ILE A 71 -3.16 24.31 -5.44
CA ILE A 71 -2.85 22.89 -5.29
C ILE A 71 -3.57 22.17 -6.43
N ASN A 72 -2.81 21.55 -7.31
CA ASN A 72 -3.34 20.69 -8.37
C ASN A 72 -3.24 19.24 -7.92
N LEU A 73 -4.31 18.48 -8.13
CA LEU A 73 -4.41 17.07 -7.73
C LEU A 73 -4.73 16.25 -8.97
N ASP A 74 -3.78 15.42 -9.38
CA ASP A 74 -3.95 14.46 -10.46
C ASP A 74 -4.22 13.09 -9.84
N ILE A 75 -5.44 12.57 -10.04
CA ILE A 75 -5.90 11.29 -9.47
C ILE A 75 -5.71 10.18 -10.51
N ARG A 76 -5.23 9.02 -10.07
CA ARG A 76 -5.08 7.82 -10.91
C ARG A 76 -6.44 7.30 -11.40
N PRO A 77 -6.51 6.72 -12.61
CA PRO A 77 -7.75 6.13 -13.11
C PRO A 77 -8.18 4.92 -12.26
N ILE A 78 -9.49 4.69 -12.18
CA ILE A 78 -10.06 3.60 -11.36
C ILE A 78 -9.55 2.20 -11.77
N ASP A 79 -9.16 2.03 -13.03
CA ASP A 79 -8.60 0.78 -13.55
C ASP A 79 -7.27 0.38 -12.88
N GLU A 80 -6.53 1.33 -12.31
CA GLU A 80 -5.29 1.09 -11.56
C GLU A 80 -5.54 0.97 -10.03
N CYS A 81 -6.72 1.39 -9.56
CA CYS A 81 -7.05 1.44 -8.12
C CYS A 81 -8.00 0.33 -7.66
N LEU A 82 -8.63 -0.41 -8.57
CA LEU A 82 -9.60 -1.45 -8.26
C LEU A 82 -9.30 -2.74 -9.01
N TRP A 83 -9.32 -3.86 -8.29
CA TRP A 83 -9.32 -5.20 -8.88
C TRP A 83 -10.67 -5.87 -8.65
N ALA A 84 -11.43 -6.11 -9.74
CA ALA A 84 -12.75 -6.72 -9.68
C ALA A 84 -12.96 -7.74 -10.81
N VAL A 85 -13.09 -9.01 -10.43
CA VAL A 85 -13.24 -10.15 -11.34
C VAL A 85 -14.50 -10.97 -11.03
N GLY A 86 -15.12 -11.53 -12.07
CA GLY A 86 -16.41 -12.24 -11.94
C GLY A 86 -16.27 -13.69 -11.49
N SER A 87 -15.09 -14.29 -11.63
CA SER A 87 -14.78 -15.64 -11.16
C SER A 87 -13.27 -15.79 -11.00
N LEU A 88 -12.84 -16.41 -9.89
CA LEU A 88 -11.44 -16.81 -9.67
C LEU A 88 -11.10 -18.13 -10.37
N SER A 89 -12.11 -18.93 -10.77
CA SER A 89 -11.93 -20.17 -11.51
C SER A 89 -12.31 -19.95 -12.97
N ALA A 90 -11.35 -20.09 -13.88
CA ALA A 90 -11.58 -19.98 -15.29
C ALA A 90 -11.53 -21.36 -15.96
N ALA A 91 -12.57 -21.70 -16.72
CA ALA A 91 -12.59 -22.90 -17.56
C ALA A 91 -11.56 -22.82 -18.72
N ASN A 92 -11.15 -21.61 -19.11
CA ASN A 92 -10.15 -21.36 -20.15
C ASN A 92 -9.14 -20.30 -19.67
N ASN A 93 -7.86 -20.59 -19.85
CA ASN A 93 -6.74 -19.71 -19.55
C ASN A 93 -6.63 -18.60 -20.62
N GLY A 94 -6.32 -17.35 -20.23
CA GLY A 94 -6.11 -16.23 -21.16
C GLY A 94 -7.35 -15.40 -21.52
N THR A 95 -8.46 -15.51 -20.78
CA THR A 95 -9.64 -14.65 -20.98
C THR A 95 -9.71 -13.59 -19.87
N SER A 96 -10.13 -12.37 -20.19
CA SER A 96 -10.35 -11.34 -19.18
C SER A 96 -11.60 -11.65 -18.35
N ALA A 97 -11.45 -11.68 -17.02
CA ALA A 97 -12.55 -11.91 -16.07
C ALA A 97 -13.12 -10.60 -15.49
N ARG A 98 -12.78 -9.45 -16.08
CA ARG A 98 -13.15 -8.10 -15.60
C ARG A 98 -14.65 -7.91 -15.46
N VAL A 99 -15.10 -7.41 -14.31
CA VAL A 99 -16.51 -7.02 -14.08
C VAL A 99 -16.73 -5.57 -14.47
N THR A 100 -17.36 -5.32 -15.62
CA THR A 100 -17.56 -3.95 -16.15
C THR A 100 -18.35 -3.03 -15.21
N THR A 101 -19.35 -3.54 -14.50
CA THR A 101 -20.18 -2.73 -13.58
C THR A 101 -19.37 -2.12 -12.43
N ALA A 102 -18.36 -2.82 -11.93
CA ALA A 102 -17.53 -2.33 -10.82
C ALA A 102 -16.68 -1.12 -11.23
N TYR A 103 -16.19 -1.10 -12.48
CA TYR A 103 -15.35 -0.02 -13.01
C TYR A 103 -16.13 1.22 -13.47
N ASN A 104 -17.46 1.17 -13.49
CA ASN A 104 -18.30 2.33 -13.81
C ASN A 104 -18.55 3.25 -12.60
N GLN A 105 -17.96 2.93 -11.44
CA GLN A 105 -18.06 3.76 -10.25
C GLN A 105 -17.06 4.92 -10.31
N SER A 106 -17.37 6.01 -9.60
CA SER A 106 -16.51 7.20 -9.54
C SER A 106 -16.53 7.79 -8.14
N LEU A 107 -15.53 8.62 -7.85
CA LEU A 107 -15.41 9.32 -6.57
C LEU A 107 -16.64 10.21 -6.34
N VAL A 108 -17.33 10.01 -5.22
CA VAL A 108 -18.54 10.76 -4.86
C VAL A 108 -18.22 12.22 -4.54
N ALA A 109 -17.20 12.44 -3.71
CA ALA A 109 -16.76 13.77 -3.30
C ALA A 109 -15.28 13.78 -2.90
N ALA A 110 -14.63 14.93 -3.06
CA ALA A 110 -13.30 15.22 -2.53
C ALA A 110 -13.32 16.56 -1.78
N SER A 111 -12.80 16.58 -0.57
CA SER A 111 -12.65 17.80 0.23
C SER A 111 -11.22 17.92 0.74
N LEU A 112 -10.65 19.11 0.66
CA LEU A 112 -9.34 19.42 1.23
C LEU A 112 -9.53 20.06 2.61
N TYR A 113 -8.98 19.42 3.63
CA TYR A 113 -8.92 19.98 4.98
C TYR A 113 -7.65 20.83 5.12
N VAL A 114 -7.80 22.04 5.66
CA VAL A 114 -6.71 22.99 5.86
C VAL A 114 -6.81 23.60 7.26
N ASP A 115 -5.72 23.50 8.01
CA ASP A 115 -5.62 24.11 9.33
C ASP A 115 -5.10 25.55 9.24
N TYR A 116 -5.88 26.50 9.74
CA TYR A 116 -5.49 27.90 9.82
C TYR A 116 -5.05 28.26 11.23
N VAL A 117 -3.81 28.74 11.35
CA VAL A 117 -3.27 29.30 12.60
C VAL A 117 -3.53 30.79 12.62
N PHE A 118 -4.36 31.24 13.57
CA PHE A 118 -4.68 32.65 13.75
C PHE A 118 -3.75 33.31 14.76
N LEU A 119 -3.22 34.48 14.41
CA LEU A 119 -2.37 35.31 15.27
C LEU A 119 -3.16 36.50 15.80
N ASP A 120 -2.78 36.98 16.98
CA ASP A 120 -3.35 38.21 17.56
C ASP A 120 -2.93 39.46 16.76
N THR A 121 -3.62 40.59 16.98
CA THR A 121 -3.49 41.78 16.13
C THR A 121 -2.08 42.34 16.05
N ASP A 122 -1.31 42.28 17.14
CA ASP A 122 0.06 42.82 17.18
C ASP A 122 1.07 41.88 16.52
N GLU A 123 0.94 40.57 16.74
CA GLU A 123 1.76 39.54 16.09
C GLU A 123 1.50 39.52 14.58
N ARG A 124 0.23 39.62 14.19
CA ARG A 124 -0.19 39.73 12.80
C ARG A 124 0.45 40.92 12.09
N ARG A 125 0.49 42.09 12.73
CA ARG A 125 1.14 43.29 12.19
C ARG A 125 2.65 43.11 12.05
N ARG A 126 3.30 42.56 13.08
CA ARG A 126 4.75 42.29 13.07
C ARG A 126 5.13 41.27 11.99
N MET A 127 4.35 40.20 11.84
CA MET A 127 4.54 39.17 10.82
C MET A 127 4.28 39.69 9.41
N ALA A 128 3.37 40.65 9.20
CA ALA A 128 3.14 41.22 7.87
C ALA A 128 4.25 42.19 7.42
N GLN A 129 4.90 42.87 8.37
CA GLN A 129 5.86 43.95 8.07
C GLN A 129 7.32 43.48 7.98
N ASN A 130 7.69 42.45 8.74
CA ASN A 130 9.07 41.96 8.76
C ASN A 130 9.32 41.00 7.58
N PRO A 131 10.52 41.05 6.95
CA PRO A 131 10.93 40.02 6.00
C PRO A 131 11.17 38.69 6.73
N HIS A 132 10.75 37.59 6.10
CA HIS A 132 10.96 36.23 6.61
C HIS A 132 11.85 35.42 5.68
N GLU A 133 12.75 34.65 6.28
CA GLU A 133 13.60 33.70 5.56
C GLU A 133 13.19 32.28 5.96
N TYR A 134 12.77 31.49 4.98
CA TYR A 134 12.38 30.10 5.16
C TYR A 134 13.32 29.19 4.37
N LEU A 135 13.69 28.06 4.98
CA LEU A 135 14.29 26.95 4.28
C LEU A 135 13.18 26.06 3.72
N ILE A 136 13.13 25.92 2.40
CA ILE A 136 12.13 25.12 1.71
C ILE A 136 12.78 23.85 1.19
N GLU A 137 12.23 22.71 1.59
CA GLU A 137 12.58 21.42 1.01
C GLU A 137 11.66 21.13 -0.17
N GLN A 138 12.27 20.77 -1.30
CA GLN A 138 11.56 20.42 -2.53
C GLN A 138 11.90 18.98 -2.91
N LEU A 139 10.87 18.23 -3.32
CA LEU A 139 11.05 16.93 -3.94
C LEU A 139 11.32 17.14 -5.42
N GLN A 140 12.47 16.65 -5.90
CA GLN A 140 12.81 16.64 -7.31
C GLN A 140 12.72 15.21 -7.83
N PHE A 141 11.91 15.03 -8.87
CA PHE A 141 11.70 13.75 -9.52
C PHE A 141 11.92 13.93 -11.02
N THR A 142 12.82 13.15 -11.61
CA THR A 142 13.23 13.26 -13.02
C THR A 142 12.40 12.39 -13.96
N GLY A 143 11.33 11.77 -13.48
CA GLY A 143 10.55 10.79 -14.22
C GLY A 143 11.13 9.37 -14.11
N ASP A 144 10.37 8.41 -14.64
CA ASP A 144 10.77 7.01 -14.69
C ASP A 144 11.73 6.75 -15.85
N GLU A 145 12.83 6.05 -15.58
CA GLU A 145 13.77 5.60 -16.60
C GLU A 145 13.70 4.08 -16.75
N SER A 146 13.59 3.59 -17.99
CA SER A 146 13.53 2.16 -18.28
C SER A 146 14.91 1.49 -18.14
N VAL A 147 14.98 0.41 -17.36
CA VAL A 147 16.19 -0.36 -17.08
C VAL A 147 16.15 -1.65 -17.91
N GLY A 148 16.80 -1.65 -19.08
CA GLY A 148 16.75 -2.80 -20.01
C GLY A 148 17.90 -3.80 -19.89
N SER A 149 18.98 -3.44 -19.19
CA SER A 149 20.18 -4.28 -19.05
C SER A 149 20.58 -4.44 -17.57
N SER A 150 21.42 -5.43 -17.27
CA SER A 150 21.88 -5.70 -15.89
C SER A 150 22.79 -4.61 -15.29
N SER A 151 23.29 -3.68 -16.11
CA SER A 151 24.11 -2.55 -15.65
C SER A 151 23.79 -1.30 -16.45
N ASN A 152 23.18 -0.30 -15.82
CA ASN A 152 22.84 0.96 -16.46
C ASN A 152 23.51 2.12 -15.74
N LYS A 153 23.88 3.15 -16.53
CA LYS A 153 24.41 4.41 -16.01
C LYS A 153 23.33 5.47 -16.19
N ILE A 154 22.68 5.83 -15.09
CA ILE A 154 21.60 6.81 -15.06
C ILE A 154 22.19 8.17 -14.68
N LYS A 155 21.89 9.20 -15.46
CA LYS A 155 22.40 10.56 -15.20
C LYS A 155 21.36 11.36 -14.43
N LEU A 156 21.62 11.54 -13.14
CA LEU A 156 20.79 12.35 -12.26
C LEU A 156 21.11 13.85 -12.46
N ASN A 157 20.13 14.62 -12.93
CA ASN A 157 20.26 16.08 -13.10
C ASN A 157 19.46 16.80 -12.00
N PHE A 158 20.04 16.90 -10.80
CA PHE A 158 19.43 17.66 -9.71
C PHE A 158 19.88 19.11 -9.70
N ASN A 159 18.95 20.00 -9.32
CA ASN A 159 19.23 21.40 -9.06
C ASN A 159 19.29 21.63 -7.55
N HIS A 160 20.05 22.63 -7.09
CA HIS A 160 20.23 22.94 -5.66
C HIS A 160 20.88 21.80 -4.83
N PRO A 161 21.32 22.09 -3.58
CA PRO A 161 21.85 21.06 -2.71
C PRO A 161 20.82 19.96 -2.39
N CYS A 162 21.21 18.71 -2.57
CA CYS A 162 20.37 17.55 -2.29
C CYS A 162 20.71 16.97 -0.91
N LYS A 163 19.68 16.72 -0.12
CA LYS A 163 19.81 16.16 1.24
C LYS A 163 19.91 14.65 1.23
N GLU A 164 19.14 14.00 0.38
CA GLU A 164 18.98 12.55 0.31
C GLU A 164 18.60 12.14 -1.11
N LEU A 165 18.98 10.92 -1.48
CA LEU A 165 18.55 10.26 -2.70
C LEU A 165 17.82 8.97 -2.32
N VAL A 166 16.56 8.86 -2.73
CA VAL A 166 15.76 7.63 -2.66
C VAL A 166 15.58 7.11 -4.07
N PHE A 167 15.84 5.82 -4.28
CA PHE A 167 15.69 5.18 -5.58
C PHE A 167 15.16 3.76 -5.45
N VAL A 168 14.35 3.37 -6.42
CA VAL A 168 13.71 2.05 -6.52
C VAL A 168 13.88 1.52 -7.94
N VAL A 169 13.91 0.21 -8.08
CA VAL A 169 13.80 -0.46 -9.39
C VAL A 169 12.63 -1.41 -9.28
N GLN A 170 11.58 -1.19 -10.07
CA GLN A 170 10.37 -1.99 -10.04
C GLN A 170 10.30 -2.86 -11.30
N PRO A 171 10.07 -4.18 -11.19
CA PRO A 171 9.76 -5.02 -12.34
C PRO A 171 8.40 -4.64 -12.95
N ASP A 172 8.35 -4.45 -14.28
CA ASP A 172 7.10 -4.16 -15.00
C ASP A 172 6.02 -5.25 -14.77
N ALA A 173 6.45 -6.49 -14.50
CA ALA A 173 5.57 -7.61 -14.20
C ALA A 173 4.71 -7.41 -12.94
N ASN A 174 5.14 -6.57 -11.99
CA ASN A 174 4.37 -6.27 -10.76
C ASN A 174 3.27 -5.23 -11.01
N VAL A 175 3.43 -4.38 -12.03
CA VAL A 175 2.56 -3.23 -12.36
C VAL A 175 1.78 -3.42 -13.66
N ASP A 176 1.72 -4.65 -14.20
CA ASP A 176 0.87 -4.98 -15.36
C ASP A 176 -0.58 -5.22 -14.94
N TYR A 177 -1.34 -4.12 -14.82
CA TYR A 177 -2.77 -4.13 -14.48
C TYR A 177 -3.62 -4.95 -15.47
N CYS A 178 -3.26 -5.00 -16.75
CA CYS A 178 -4.00 -5.77 -17.75
C CYS A 178 -3.88 -7.27 -17.51
N SER A 179 -2.67 -7.74 -17.18
CA SER A 179 -2.45 -9.16 -16.86
C SER A 179 -3.16 -9.57 -15.57
N SER A 180 -3.34 -8.66 -14.61
CA SER A 180 -4.04 -8.93 -13.34
C SER A 180 -5.51 -9.35 -13.53
N LEU A 181 -6.13 -8.95 -14.65
CA LEU A 181 -7.52 -9.27 -14.99
C LEU A 181 -7.64 -10.50 -15.90
N THR A 182 -6.53 -11.02 -16.40
CA THR A 182 -6.48 -12.13 -17.34
C THR A 182 -6.27 -13.43 -16.60
N THR A 183 -7.15 -14.39 -16.83
CA THR A 183 -7.12 -15.67 -16.11
C THR A 183 -5.82 -16.43 -16.38
N GLY A 184 -5.24 -17.02 -15.33
CA GLY A 184 -4.04 -17.88 -15.40
C GLY A 184 -2.69 -17.18 -15.48
N THR A 185 -2.65 -15.84 -15.47
CA THR A 185 -1.43 -15.06 -15.21
C THR A 185 -1.04 -15.12 -13.73
N THR A 186 0.21 -14.75 -13.40
CA THR A 186 0.67 -14.71 -12.01
C THR A 186 -0.10 -13.67 -11.20
N LEU A 187 -0.27 -12.44 -11.72
CA LEU A 187 -0.98 -11.36 -11.02
C LEU A 187 -2.46 -11.67 -10.77
N PHE A 188 -3.11 -12.42 -11.66
CA PHE A 188 -4.47 -12.90 -11.42
C PHE A 188 -4.53 -13.88 -10.24
N ARG A 189 -3.53 -14.75 -10.09
CA ARG A 189 -3.45 -15.71 -8.97
C ARG A 189 -3.10 -15.03 -7.65
N THR A 190 -2.34 -13.94 -7.69
CA THR A 190 -2.01 -13.11 -6.53
C THR A 190 -3.00 -11.98 -6.31
N LEU A 191 -4.17 -12.05 -6.97
CA LEU A 191 -5.36 -11.28 -6.61
C LEU A 191 -5.21 -9.76 -6.86
N GLY A 192 -4.38 -9.40 -7.85
CA GLY A 192 -4.17 -8.01 -8.26
C GLY A 192 -2.74 -7.71 -8.66
N ALA A 193 -2.55 -6.50 -9.19
CA ALA A 193 -1.23 -5.91 -9.37
C ALA A 193 -0.63 -5.48 -8.03
N GLN A 194 0.69 -5.38 -7.95
CA GLN A 194 1.46 -5.07 -6.74
C GLN A 194 2.28 -3.78 -6.92
N PRO A 195 1.63 -2.61 -7.01
CA PRO A 195 2.30 -1.35 -7.32
C PRO A 195 3.29 -0.88 -6.25
N PHE A 196 3.15 -1.35 -5.01
CA PHE A 196 4.06 -1.02 -3.90
C PHE A 196 5.13 -2.09 -3.65
N ASN A 197 5.18 -3.14 -4.47
CA ASN A 197 6.23 -4.15 -4.39
C ASN A 197 7.41 -3.77 -5.30
N TYR A 198 8.52 -3.42 -4.66
CA TYR A 198 9.79 -3.06 -5.31
C TYR A 198 10.82 -4.19 -5.28
N SER A 199 10.45 -5.38 -4.81
CA SER A 199 11.30 -6.56 -4.83
C SER A 199 11.26 -7.29 -6.17
N ASP A 200 12.20 -8.20 -6.40
CA ASP A 200 12.25 -9.05 -7.60
C ASP A 200 11.25 -10.22 -7.60
N GLY A 201 10.58 -10.45 -6.46
CA GLY A 201 9.61 -11.52 -6.25
C GLY A 201 8.18 -10.99 -6.16
N VAL A 202 7.21 -11.84 -6.48
CA VAL A 202 5.79 -11.52 -6.31
C VAL A 202 5.39 -11.86 -4.88
N ASP A 203 4.67 -10.96 -4.20
CA ASP A 203 4.10 -11.25 -2.90
C ASP A 203 3.02 -12.32 -3.03
N ALA A 204 3.33 -13.51 -2.51
CA ALA A 204 2.45 -14.67 -2.61
C ALA A 204 1.39 -14.73 -1.50
N LEU A 205 1.46 -13.85 -0.50
CA LEU A 205 0.48 -13.85 0.58
C LEU A 205 -0.89 -13.40 0.04
N PRO A 206 -1.94 -14.22 0.25
CA PRO A 206 -3.26 -13.90 -0.26
C PRO A 206 -3.93 -12.83 0.61
N ASN A 207 -4.49 -11.81 -0.03
CA ASN A 207 -5.33 -10.78 0.59
C ASN A 207 -6.78 -11.28 0.80
N SER A 208 -6.96 -12.42 1.47
CA SER A 208 -8.31 -12.92 1.75
C SER A 208 -8.40 -13.79 2.99
N ILE A 209 -9.48 -13.58 3.75
CA ILE A 209 -9.88 -14.40 4.89
C ILE A 209 -10.10 -15.87 4.47
N MET A 210 -10.54 -16.11 3.23
CA MET A 210 -10.76 -17.47 2.70
C MET A 210 -9.48 -18.31 2.59
N ALA A 211 -8.30 -17.68 2.61
CA ALA A 211 -7.04 -18.40 2.54
C ALA A 211 -6.68 -19.10 3.86
N PHE A 212 -7.23 -18.62 4.98
CA PHE A 212 -6.91 -19.09 6.32
C PHE A 212 -8.06 -19.85 6.99
N GLY A 213 -9.30 -19.70 6.50
CA GLY A 213 -10.50 -20.34 7.04
C GLY A 213 -11.01 -21.51 6.19
N GLY A 214 -11.88 -22.32 6.79
CA GLY A 214 -12.52 -23.46 6.13
C GLY A 214 -13.59 -22.97 5.16
N LYS A 215 -13.81 -23.71 4.06
CA LYS A 215 -14.81 -23.30 3.05
C LYS A 215 -16.20 -23.07 3.66
N ASN A 216 -16.64 -23.91 4.60
CA ASN A 216 -17.97 -23.73 5.19
C ASN A 216 -18.00 -22.54 6.15
N GLU A 217 -17.01 -22.45 7.04
CA GLU A 217 -16.87 -21.36 8.05
C GLU A 217 -16.87 -19.97 7.40
N THR A 218 -16.13 -19.78 6.31
CA THR A 218 -16.05 -18.47 5.65
C THR A 218 -17.21 -18.20 4.67
N TYR A 219 -17.95 -19.23 4.21
CA TYR A 219 -18.94 -19.11 3.12
C TYR A 219 -20.41 -19.13 3.59
N SER A 220 -20.76 -19.75 4.72
CA SER A 220 -22.17 -19.91 5.13
C SER A 220 -22.73 -18.81 6.02
N GLY A 221 -22.02 -17.69 6.22
CA GLY A 221 -22.43 -16.64 7.16
C GLY A 221 -22.34 -17.09 8.62
N ASP A 222 -21.53 -18.11 8.87
CA ASP A 222 -21.23 -18.65 10.21
C ASP A 222 -19.90 -18.11 10.72
N PHE A 223 -19.34 -17.02 10.19
CA PHE A 223 -18.08 -16.46 10.72
C PHE A 223 -18.33 -15.68 12.02
N VAL A 224 -19.38 -14.84 12.03
CA VAL A 224 -19.94 -14.21 13.22
C VAL A 224 -21.40 -14.62 13.40
N SER A 225 -21.71 -15.21 14.55
CA SER A 225 -23.07 -15.62 14.91
C SER A 225 -24.02 -14.43 15.12
N ALA A 226 -25.34 -14.68 15.13
CA ALA A 226 -26.36 -13.67 15.45
C ALA A 226 -26.22 -13.01 16.84
N SER A 227 -25.42 -13.61 17.73
CA SER A 227 -25.08 -13.06 19.04
C SER A 227 -23.96 -12.01 18.98
N GLY A 228 -23.33 -11.87 17.82
CA GLY A 228 -22.21 -10.96 17.57
C GLY A 228 -20.84 -11.46 18.00
N LEU A 229 -20.73 -12.76 18.31
CA LEU A 229 -19.50 -13.46 18.64
C LEU A 229 -19.11 -14.41 17.50
N PHE A 230 -17.82 -14.73 17.39
CA PHE A 230 -17.33 -15.81 16.51
C PHE A 230 -18.14 -17.09 16.75
N PHE A 231 -18.52 -17.77 15.68
CA PHE A 231 -19.32 -18.98 15.76
C PHE A 231 -18.53 -20.12 16.39
N ASP A 232 -17.29 -20.32 15.93
CA ASP A 232 -16.29 -21.13 16.62
C ASP A 232 -15.10 -20.25 17.07
N PRO A 233 -15.10 -19.78 18.33
CA PRO A 233 -13.96 -19.02 18.85
C PRO A 233 -12.76 -19.90 19.19
N GLY A 234 -12.94 -21.22 19.38
CA GLY A 234 -11.92 -22.11 19.95
C GLY A 234 -11.22 -22.98 18.91
N ALA A 235 -9.89 -23.06 18.95
CA ALA A 235 -9.18 -23.99 18.07
C ALA A 235 -9.47 -25.45 18.47
N VAL A 236 -9.62 -26.33 17.48
CA VAL A 236 -9.93 -27.75 17.67
C VAL A 236 -8.82 -28.64 17.11
N ASP A 237 -8.57 -29.79 17.76
CA ASP A 237 -7.56 -30.75 17.32
C ASP A 237 -8.03 -31.52 16.07
N VAL A 238 -7.29 -31.40 14.97
CA VAL A 238 -7.57 -32.13 13.73
C VAL A 238 -7.00 -33.56 13.83
N THR A 239 -7.89 -34.57 13.78
CA THR A 239 -7.54 -35.98 14.02
C THR A 239 -7.50 -36.86 12.76
N SER A 240 -7.68 -36.31 11.54
CA SER A 240 -7.51 -37.07 10.29
C SER A 240 -6.48 -36.44 9.33
N ALA A 241 -5.66 -37.31 8.74
CA ALA A 241 -4.54 -36.97 7.87
C ALA A 241 -4.98 -36.89 6.39
N GLY A 242 -5.20 -35.68 5.89
CA GLY A 242 -5.12 -35.37 4.47
C GLY A 242 -3.80 -34.67 4.19
N GLN A 243 -2.81 -35.39 3.64
CA GLN A 243 -1.53 -34.79 3.25
C GLN A 243 -1.73 -33.84 2.06
N TRP A 244 -1.11 -32.66 2.15
CA TRP A 244 -1.05 -31.67 1.08
C TRP A 244 -0.31 -32.25 -0.13
N SER A 245 -1.02 -32.63 -1.19
CA SER A 245 -0.41 -33.07 -2.45
C SER A 245 -0.45 -31.96 -3.51
N GLY A 246 0.53 -31.05 -3.42
CA GLY A 246 1.22 -30.47 -4.58
C GLY A 246 0.46 -29.74 -5.69
N GLN A 247 -0.76 -29.22 -5.48
CA GLN A 247 -1.44 -28.26 -6.38
C GLN A 247 -2.21 -27.22 -5.55
N PRO A 248 -2.22 -25.93 -5.94
CA PRO A 248 -2.92 -24.90 -5.18
C PRO A 248 -4.44 -25.14 -5.29
N PHE A 249 -5.07 -25.41 -4.15
CA PHE A 249 -6.53 -25.38 -3.93
C PHE A 249 -7.42 -26.47 -4.60
N THR A 250 -6.96 -27.71 -4.75
CA THR A 250 -7.87 -28.84 -5.06
C THR A 250 -7.96 -29.86 -3.93
N ASN A 251 -9.18 -30.07 -3.44
CA ASN A 251 -9.54 -30.99 -2.36
C ASN A 251 -9.32 -32.46 -2.79
N GLY A 252 -8.29 -33.11 -2.23
CA GLY A 252 -8.03 -34.53 -2.42
C GLY A 252 -8.55 -35.36 -1.25
N GLY A 253 -9.81 -35.81 -1.34
CA GLY A 253 -10.32 -36.99 -0.61
C GLY A 253 -10.94 -36.76 0.78
N THR A 254 -12.26 -37.02 0.86
CA THR A 254 -13.16 -37.07 2.04
C THR A 254 -13.21 -35.83 2.95
N PRO A 255 -14.38 -35.18 3.11
CA PRO A 255 -14.46 -33.85 3.71
C PRO A 255 -14.45 -33.92 5.24
N GLN A 256 -13.32 -33.63 5.88
CA GLN A 256 -13.39 -32.86 7.13
C GLN A 256 -13.46 -31.39 6.72
N THR A 257 -14.67 -30.84 6.75
CA THR A 257 -15.00 -29.50 6.23
C THR A 257 -14.75 -28.40 7.26
N ALA A 258 -13.81 -28.62 8.19
CA ALA A 258 -13.46 -27.68 9.25
C ALA A 258 -12.03 -27.21 9.03
N SER A 259 -11.78 -25.93 9.26
CA SER A 259 -10.42 -25.43 9.34
C SER A 259 -9.72 -26.00 10.56
N GLY A 260 -8.40 -26.19 10.48
CA GLY A 260 -7.59 -26.51 11.66
C GLY A 260 -7.43 -25.30 12.60
N VAL A 261 -7.86 -24.11 12.17
CA VAL A 261 -7.90 -22.89 12.98
C VAL A 261 -9.35 -22.47 13.19
N SER A 262 -9.66 -21.90 14.35
CA SER A 262 -11.00 -21.38 14.64
C SER A 262 -11.32 -20.13 13.81
N ASP A 263 -12.56 -19.65 13.82
CA ASP A 263 -12.94 -18.41 13.13
C ASP A 263 -12.16 -17.21 13.69
N ALA A 264 -11.99 -17.20 15.02
CA ALA A 264 -11.16 -16.21 15.70
C ALA A 264 -9.69 -16.31 15.26
N GLY A 265 -9.16 -17.53 15.11
CA GLY A 265 -7.81 -17.76 14.59
C GLY A 265 -7.65 -17.33 13.13
N THR A 266 -8.64 -17.61 12.30
CA THR A 266 -8.72 -17.17 10.90
C THR A 266 -8.71 -15.66 10.80
N PHE A 267 -9.51 -14.96 11.61
CA PHE A 267 -9.50 -13.50 11.67
C PHE A 267 -8.11 -12.97 12.04
N VAL A 268 -7.50 -13.47 13.12
CA VAL A 268 -6.17 -13.03 13.55
C VAL A 268 -5.12 -13.29 12.47
N LEU A 269 -5.09 -14.48 11.86
CA LEU A 269 -4.15 -14.80 10.80
C LEU A 269 -4.35 -13.90 9.57
N SER A 270 -5.60 -13.68 9.17
CA SER A 270 -5.89 -12.76 8.06
C SER A 270 -5.43 -11.34 8.37
N GLU A 271 -5.80 -10.76 9.52
CA GLU A 271 -5.41 -9.40 9.90
C GLU A 271 -3.88 -9.25 9.99
N THR A 272 -3.19 -10.23 10.60
CA THR A 272 -1.73 -10.21 10.68
C THR A 272 -1.06 -10.37 9.32
N SER A 273 -1.71 -11.03 8.36
CA SER A 273 -1.16 -11.22 7.01
C SER A 273 -1.07 -9.93 6.20
N LEU A 274 -1.82 -8.87 6.55
CA LEU A 274 -1.78 -7.61 5.82
C LEU A 274 -0.43 -6.89 5.90
N ASP A 275 0.19 -6.92 7.07
CA ASP A 275 1.48 -6.27 7.32
C ASP A 275 2.66 -7.22 7.04
N LEU A 276 2.36 -8.47 6.68
CA LEU A 276 3.35 -9.46 6.28
C LEU A 276 3.44 -9.48 4.76
N HIS A 277 4.66 -9.56 4.27
CA HIS A 277 4.92 -9.65 2.84
C HIS A 277 5.87 -10.79 2.55
N CYS A 278 5.52 -11.62 1.58
CA CYS A 278 6.42 -12.66 1.05
C CYS A 278 7.20 -12.07 -0.12
N TRP A 279 8.03 -11.07 0.17
CA TRP A 279 8.84 -10.39 -0.85
C TRP A 279 9.98 -11.26 -1.38
N GLY A 280 10.45 -10.86 -2.57
CA GLY A 280 11.74 -11.28 -3.09
C GLY A 280 12.90 -10.50 -2.47
N GLN A 281 14.00 -10.48 -3.19
CA GLN A 281 15.21 -9.72 -2.85
C GLN A 281 15.17 -8.34 -3.53
N ASN A 282 15.98 -7.42 -3.03
CA ASN A 282 16.21 -6.15 -3.71
C ASN A 282 16.79 -6.39 -5.11
N PRO A 283 16.13 -5.90 -6.19
CA PRO A 283 16.62 -6.08 -7.55
C PRO A 283 17.95 -5.35 -7.81
N VAL A 284 18.30 -4.36 -6.97
CA VAL A 284 19.61 -3.70 -7.00
C VAL A 284 20.62 -4.55 -6.24
N VAL A 285 21.39 -5.36 -6.97
CA VAL A 285 22.46 -6.18 -6.35
C VAL A 285 23.63 -5.29 -5.90
N THR A 286 24.09 -4.39 -6.76
CA THR A 286 25.14 -3.41 -6.45
C THR A 286 24.81 -2.05 -7.04
N ALA A 287 25.29 -1.01 -6.36
CA ALA A 287 25.20 0.35 -6.85
C ALA A 287 26.47 1.16 -6.50
N LYS A 288 26.76 2.15 -7.34
CA LYS A 288 27.84 3.11 -7.12
C LYS A 288 27.36 4.52 -7.47
N LEU A 289 27.77 5.49 -6.66
CA LEU A 289 27.47 6.89 -6.89
C LEU A 289 28.72 7.62 -7.38
N GLN A 290 28.57 8.33 -8.51
CA GLN A 290 29.61 9.17 -9.08
C GLN A 290 29.20 10.64 -9.03
N LEU A 291 30.07 11.50 -8.51
CA LEU A 291 29.91 12.94 -8.50
C LEU A 291 30.92 13.55 -9.48
N ASN A 292 30.44 14.21 -10.53
CA ASN A 292 31.29 14.84 -11.55
C ASN A 292 32.34 13.88 -12.16
N GLY A 293 31.97 12.61 -12.34
CA GLY A 293 32.85 11.57 -12.90
C GLY A 293 33.85 10.96 -11.91
N GLN A 294 33.81 11.37 -10.63
CA GLN A 294 34.61 10.77 -9.55
C GLN A 294 33.74 9.87 -8.67
N ASP A 295 34.26 8.70 -8.32
CA ASP A 295 33.57 7.77 -7.42
C ASP A 295 33.51 8.36 -6.02
N ARG A 296 32.30 8.49 -5.47
CA ARG A 296 32.10 8.96 -4.09
C ARG A 296 32.50 7.90 -3.06
N PHE A 297 32.30 6.64 -3.43
CA PHE A 297 32.64 5.44 -2.67
C PHE A 297 32.83 4.25 -3.61
N SER A 298 33.54 3.22 -3.16
CA SER A 298 33.64 1.93 -3.84
C SER A 298 32.26 1.28 -3.94
N GLU A 299 31.97 0.60 -5.04
CA GLU A 299 30.73 -0.16 -5.25
C GLU A 299 30.26 -0.92 -4.00
N ARG A 300 28.98 -0.74 -3.67
CA ARG A 300 28.33 -1.33 -2.49
C ARG A 300 27.15 -2.18 -2.93
N GLU A 301 26.85 -3.19 -2.12
CA GLU A 301 25.66 -4.02 -2.30
C GLU A 301 24.38 -3.21 -2.04
N GLY A 302 23.25 -3.61 -2.64
CA GLY A 302 21.94 -2.98 -2.40
C GLY A 302 21.54 -2.95 -0.93
N SER A 303 21.88 -4.01 -0.18
CA SER A 303 21.67 -4.12 1.27
C SER A 303 22.30 -2.98 2.07
N TYR A 304 23.38 -2.38 1.58
CA TYR A 304 23.98 -1.20 2.20
C TYR A 304 23.04 0.01 2.16
N PHE A 305 22.30 0.19 1.06
CA PHE A 305 21.37 1.30 0.85
C PHE A 305 20.00 1.04 1.49
N SER A 306 19.57 -0.21 1.64
CA SER A 306 18.29 -0.54 2.29
C SER A 306 18.42 -0.68 3.82
N LEU A 307 19.56 -1.13 4.34
CA LEU A 307 19.72 -1.39 5.78
C LEU A 307 20.68 -0.42 6.48
N VAL A 308 21.90 -0.28 5.96
CA VAL A 308 22.97 0.45 6.68
C VAL A 308 22.73 1.96 6.64
N GLN A 309 22.38 2.50 5.48
CA GLN A 309 22.08 3.92 5.31
C GLN A 309 20.89 4.37 6.19
N PRO A 310 19.72 3.71 6.14
CA PRO A 310 18.62 4.00 7.05
C PRO A 310 19.00 3.83 8.53
N TYR A 311 19.72 2.78 8.89
CA TYR A 311 20.17 2.59 10.27
C TYR A 311 21.05 3.74 10.80
N GLN A 312 21.85 4.36 9.94
CA GLN A 312 22.75 5.46 10.33
C GLN A 312 22.07 6.84 10.37
N HIS A 313 21.10 7.07 9.50
CA HIS A 313 20.59 8.41 9.21
C HIS A 313 19.09 8.60 9.42
N HIS A 314 18.32 7.51 9.56
CA HIS A 314 16.86 7.54 9.66
C HIS A 314 16.35 6.81 10.91
N THR A 315 15.10 7.06 11.25
CA THR A 315 14.42 6.43 12.39
C THR A 315 13.79 5.08 12.06
N ARG A 316 13.57 4.79 10.78
CA ARG A 316 12.95 3.55 10.30
C ARG A 316 13.62 3.06 9.02
N ASN A 317 13.73 1.75 8.90
CA ASN A 317 14.18 1.09 7.69
C ASN A 317 13.01 0.94 6.70
N PRO A 318 13.24 1.21 5.41
CA PRO A 318 12.22 0.97 4.40
C PRO A 318 12.08 -0.52 4.11
N ASP A 319 11.04 -0.84 3.36
CA ASP A 319 10.75 -2.17 2.85
C ASP A 319 11.77 -2.61 1.78
N GLU A 320 11.90 -3.91 1.55
CA GLU A 320 12.90 -4.46 0.63
C GLU A 320 12.66 -3.96 -0.82
N GLY A 321 13.75 -3.61 -1.51
CA GLY A 321 13.70 -3.00 -2.85
C GLY A 321 13.70 -1.47 -2.86
N ILE A 322 13.53 -0.83 -1.70
CA ILE A 322 13.70 0.61 -1.54
C ILE A 322 15.13 0.92 -1.06
N ASN A 323 15.83 1.75 -1.82
CA ASN A 323 17.21 2.11 -1.56
C ASN A 323 17.33 3.58 -1.19
N VAL A 324 18.08 3.87 -0.14
CA VAL A 324 18.27 5.22 0.39
C VAL A 324 19.75 5.54 0.51
N TYR A 325 20.12 6.76 0.14
CA TYR A 325 21.44 7.32 0.41
C TYR A 325 21.32 8.74 0.93
N SER A 326 21.78 8.97 2.16
CA SER A 326 21.79 10.31 2.76
C SER A 326 23.09 11.03 2.44
N PHE A 327 23.00 12.29 1.99
CA PHE A 327 24.13 13.21 1.91
C PHE A 327 24.33 13.99 3.21
N ALA A 328 23.28 14.08 4.02
CA ALA A 328 23.27 14.78 5.31
C ALA A 328 23.54 13.82 6.48
N LEU A 329 24.03 14.33 7.60
CA LEU A 329 24.15 13.53 8.83
C LEU A 329 22.78 13.19 9.42
N ARG A 330 21.83 14.14 9.37
CA ARG A 330 20.49 14.03 9.97
C ARG A 330 19.43 14.52 8.97
N PRO A 331 19.06 13.73 7.95
CA PRO A 331 18.13 14.14 6.91
C PRO A 331 16.73 14.51 7.44
N GLU A 332 16.28 13.92 8.54
CA GLU A 332 14.94 14.18 9.10
C GLU A 332 14.81 15.55 9.80
N GLU A 333 15.93 16.19 10.15
CA GLU A 333 15.91 17.47 10.84
C GLU A 333 15.69 18.63 9.87
N HIS A 334 14.94 19.64 10.34
CA HIS A 334 14.76 20.89 9.58
C HIS A 334 16.08 21.64 9.42
N GLN A 335 16.99 21.52 10.37
CA GLN A 335 18.30 22.17 10.28
C GLN A 335 19.18 21.43 9.26
N PRO A 336 19.74 22.13 8.27
CA PRO A 336 20.56 21.53 7.22
C PRO A 336 21.92 21.03 7.74
#